data_AF-A0AAV6GU08-F1
#
_entry.id   AF-A0AAV6GU08-F1
#
_cell.length_a   1.000
_cell.length_b   1.000
_cell.length_c   1.000
_cell.angle_alpha   90.00
_cell.angle_beta   90.00
_cell.angle_gamma   90.00
#
_symmetry.space_group_name_H-M   'P 1'
#
loop_
_entity.id
_entity.type
_entity.pdbx_description
1 polymer ?
#
loop_
_entity_poly.entity_id
_entity_poly.type
_entity_poly.pdbx_seq_one_letter_code
_entity_poly.pdbx_strand_id
1 'polypeptide(L)'
;MDSKTHSLWMPFPLKSCRWSQVLHGFTVILAVGLLFVLMLLSYTFCELSLRPHQQQYSNGPDRLVSNETQTLRTPEGPDPTFPVSDDPGFSPEEWDRIQQAVRWAEPDHEISNASVCTSAAHSTFIINNFKEKYTVEEEVLATIIAKDFTGTPKRYGGDFFQAKAYSDKLKASVFGEVLDHRNGTYTAQFKLPWAGPVKLAVRLIHSSEAVHFLKQGRRTYNNHFFFWNYFLGTSQQHGGAQVEEVVECKVKWPGVVLSSSPRGRCEYHDAHTGLTWQCHKPPTLTCQDRVFHSGGVFTKHLTALEEVLMDR
;
A
#
# COMPACT_ATOMS: atom_id res chain seq x y z
N MET A 1 64.48 46.35 43.99
CA MET A 1 65.41 45.52 43.20
C MET A 1 64.72 45.00 41.93
N ASP A 2 64.59 45.71 40.80
CA ASP A 2 64.52 47.15 40.46
C ASP A 2 64.14 47.28 38.95
N SER A 3 63.65 48.39 38.39
CA SER A 3 63.38 49.75 38.92
C SER A 3 62.08 50.33 38.30
N LYS A 4 61.93 51.66 38.22
CA LYS A 4 60.91 52.38 37.41
C LYS A 4 61.55 53.30 36.36
N THR A 5 60.79 53.52 35.26
CA THR A 5 60.80 54.71 34.37
C THR A 5 62.07 55.01 33.54
N HIS A 6 62.05 55.67 32.36
CA HIS A 6 61.02 56.33 31.54
C HIS A 6 61.47 56.36 30.05
N SER A 7 60.55 56.43 29.07
CA SER A 7 60.61 57.41 27.95
C SER A 7 59.39 57.33 27.02
N LEU A 8 58.84 58.49 26.64
CA LEU A 8 57.87 58.68 25.55
C LEU A 8 58.62 58.88 24.21
N TRP A 9 57.95 58.60 23.08
CA TRP A 9 57.50 59.60 22.08
C TRP A 9 57.10 58.92 20.75
N MET A 10 55.88 59.20 20.28
CA MET A 10 55.46 59.07 18.86
C MET A 10 55.73 60.43 18.16
N PRO A 11 55.33 60.71 16.89
CA PRO A 11 54.75 59.87 15.82
C PRO A 11 55.43 60.05 14.44
N PHE A 12 54.94 59.36 13.40
CA PHE A 12 54.31 59.98 12.20
C PHE A 12 53.72 58.86 11.28
N PRO A 13 52.60 59.09 10.56
CA PRO A 13 51.89 58.02 9.85
C PRO A 13 52.07 58.05 8.33
N LEU A 14 51.94 56.88 7.68
CA LEU A 14 51.70 56.76 6.24
C LEU A 14 50.42 55.96 5.97
N LYS A 15 49.70 56.33 4.91
CA LYS A 15 48.32 55.90 4.66
C LYS A 15 48.22 54.64 3.79
N SER A 16 47.10 53.95 4.01
CA SER A 16 46.35 53.08 3.09
C SER A 16 46.74 51.60 2.98
N CYS A 17 45.72 50.75 3.10
CA CYS A 17 45.54 49.60 2.21
C CYS A 17 44.04 49.27 2.07
N ARG A 18 43.42 49.76 0.99
CA ARG A 18 41.98 49.65 0.72
C ARG A 18 41.63 48.31 0.06
N TRP A 19 41.97 47.20 0.72
CA TRP A 19 41.78 45.83 0.20
C TRP A 19 41.05 44.88 1.18
N SER A 20 41.15 45.09 2.49
CA SER A 20 40.49 44.22 3.49
C SER A 20 38.97 44.16 3.32
N GLN A 21 38.29 45.31 3.13
CA GLN A 21 36.83 45.31 3.00
C GLN A 21 36.32 44.67 1.70
N VAL A 22 37.15 44.61 0.65
CA VAL A 22 36.80 43.87 -0.59
C VAL A 22 36.83 42.37 -0.32
N LEU A 23 37.88 41.86 0.35
CA LEU A 23 37.96 40.44 0.75
C LEU A 23 36.82 40.02 1.71
N HIS A 24 36.42 40.89 2.65
CA HIS A 24 35.26 40.62 3.50
C HIS A 24 33.95 40.62 2.72
N GLY A 25 33.78 41.51 1.73
CA GLY A 25 32.61 41.48 0.83
C GLY A 25 32.52 40.18 0.04
N PHE A 26 33.63 39.74 -0.57
CA PHE A 26 33.66 38.49 -1.34
C PHE A 26 33.42 37.24 -0.49
N THR A 27 33.95 37.17 0.74
CA THR A 27 33.70 36.01 1.63
C THR A 27 32.26 35.95 2.12
N VAL A 28 31.62 37.10 2.39
CA VAL A 28 30.17 37.15 2.72
C VAL A 28 29.31 36.74 1.52
N ILE A 29 29.61 37.23 0.31
CA ILE A 29 28.85 36.85 -0.90
C ILE A 29 28.99 35.34 -1.19
N LEU A 30 30.18 34.76 -1.04
CA LEU A 30 30.39 33.32 -1.19
C LEU A 30 29.64 32.50 -0.12
N ALA A 31 29.61 32.95 1.14
CA ALA A 31 28.87 32.27 2.19
C ALA A 31 27.34 32.31 1.99
N VAL A 32 26.80 33.46 1.57
CA VAL A 32 25.37 33.60 1.23
C VAL A 32 25.02 32.76 -0.01
N GLY A 33 25.89 32.75 -1.03
CA GLY A 33 25.73 31.89 -2.21
C GLY A 33 25.72 30.40 -1.86
N LEU A 34 26.63 29.96 -0.98
CA LEU A 34 26.68 28.57 -0.51
C LEU A 34 25.42 28.19 0.27
N LEU A 35 24.93 29.06 1.16
CA LEU A 35 23.67 28.85 1.89
C LEU A 35 22.45 28.79 0.95
N PHE A 36 22.41 29.61 -0.09
CA PHE A 36 21.34 29.58 -1.09
C PHE A 36 21.37 28.31 -1.93
N VAL A 37 22.57 27.83 -2.31
CA VAL A 37 22.74 26.53 -2.99
C VAL A 37 22.34 25.37 -2.07
N LEU A 38 22.69 25.40 -0.79
CA LEU A 38 22.27 24.38 0.19
C LEU A 38 20.74 24.41 0.44
N MET A 39 20.10 25.57 0.42
CA MET A 39 18.64 25.72 0.44
C MET A 39 17.98 25.17 -0.84
N LEU A 40 18.54 25.42 -2.03
CA LEU A 40 18.03 24.85 -3.27
C LEU A 40 18.24 23.34 -3.34
N LEU A 41 19.36 22.83 -2.82
CA LEU A 41 19.61 21.39 -2.68
C LEU A 41 18.65 20.76 -1.67
N SER A 42 18.43 21.35 -0.51
CA SER A 42 17.45 20.80 0.44
C SER A 42 16.02 20.86 -0.12
N TYR A 43 15.63 21.92 -0.85
CA TYR A 43 14.32 22.02 -1.49
C TYR A 43 14.15 20.97 -2.61
N THR A 44 15.17 20.73 -3.44
CA THR A 44 15.13 19.70 -4.49
C THR A 44 15.18 18.27 -3.94
N PHE A 45 15.91 18.02 -2.85
CA PHE A 45 15.84 16.73 -2.12
C PHE A 45 14.47 16.54 -1.42
N CYS A 46 13.85 17.62 -0.93
CA CYS A 46 12.51 17.59 -0.34
C CYS A 46 11.46 17.24 -1.40
N GLU A 47 11.47 17.91 -2.56
CA GLU A 47 10.68 17.57 -3.76
C GLU A 47 10.88 16.11 -4.19
N LEU A 48 12.12 15.59 -4.17
CA LEU A 48 12.41 14.20 -4.52
C LEU A 48 11.83 13.19 -3.50
N SER A 49 11.72 13.59 -2.23
CA SER A 49 11.18 12.75 -1.15
C SER A 49 9.67 12.88 -0.95
N LEU A 50 9.04 13.94 -1.46
CA LEU A 50 7.61 14.23 -1.32
C LEU A 50 6.77 13.88 -2.56
N ARG A 51 7.38 13.37 -3.64
CA ARG A 51 6.62 12.72 -4.72
C ARG A 51 5.83 11.55 -4.13
N PRO A 52 4.48 11.59 -4.14
CA PRO A 52 3.70 10.41 -3.82
C PRO A 52 4.07 9.33 -4.82
N HIS A 53 4.19 8.08 -4.37
CA HIS A 53 4.44 6.94 -5.26
C HIS A 53 3.17 6.61 -6.05
N GLN A 54 2.79 7.49 -6.98
CA GLN A 54 1.67 7.33 -7.87
C GLN A 54 1.97 6.14 -8.79
N GLN A 55 1.38 4.99 -8.47
CA GLN A 55 1.42 3.80 -9.33
C GLN A 55 0.69 4.15 -10.63
N GLN A 56 1.48 4.57 -11.62
CA GLN A 56 1.00 4.89 -12.95
C GLN A 56 0.66 3.57 -13.66
N TYR A 57 -0.60 3.14 -13.52
CA TYR A 57 -1.18 2.14 -14.42
C TYR A 57 -1.15 2.71 -15.84
N SER A 58 -0.15 2.25 -16.59
CA SER A 58 0.12 2.67 -17.96
C SER A 58 -0.87 2.03 -18.93
N ASN A 59 -1.99 2.70 -19.20
CA ASN A 59 -2.84 2.39 -20.34
C ASN A 59 -2.16 2.90 -21.62
N GLY A 60 -1.26 2.08 -22.18
CA GLY A 60 -0.71 2.27 -23.52
C GLY A 60 -1.59 1.59 -24.57
N PRO A 61 -1.84 2.20 -25.74
CA PRO A 61 -2.58 1.56 -26.82
C PRO A 61 -1.61 0.72 -27.68
N ASP A 62 -1.44 -0.56 -27.35
CA ASP A 62 -0.70 -1.51 -28.20
C ASP A 62 -1.51 -1.82 -29.46
N ARG A 63 -1.32 -0.97 -30.48
CA ARG A 63 -1.87 -1.12 -31.82
C ARG A 63 -1.08 -2.17 -32.61
N LEU A 64 -1.18 -3.44 -32.20
CA LEU A 64 -0.73 -4.55 -33.03
C LEU A 64 -1.71 -4.76 -34.19
N VAL A 65 -1.20 -4.53 -35.40
CA VAL A 65 -1.91 -4.87 -36.64
C VAL A 65 -1.80 -6.37 -36.85
N SER A 66 -2.90 -7.10 -36.63
CA SER A 66 -3.07 -8.47 -37.13
C SER A 66 -3.94 -8.46 -38.38
N ASN A 67 -3.35 -8.90 -39.50
CA ASN A 67 -4.08 -9.09 -40.75
C ASN A 67 -4.88 -10.40 -40.70
N GLU A 68 -6.12 -10.33 -41.20
CA GLU A 68 -7.01 -11.43 -41.61
C GLU A 68 -6.83 -12.81 -40.94
N THR A 69 -7.71 -13.10 -39.99
CA THR A 69 -8.11 -14.49 -39.68
C THR A 69 -9.57 -14.67 -40.07
N GLN A 70 -9.88 -15.75 -40.79
CA GLN A 70 -11.20 -15.99 -41.39
C GLN A 70 -12.31 -16.05 -40.32
N THR A 71 -13.39 -15.30 -40.53
CA THR A 71 -14.57 -15.34 -39.65
C THR A 71 -15.40 -16.60 -39.92
N LEU A 72 -15.09 -17.68 -39.20
CA LEU A 72 -16.07 -18.76 -38.99
C LEU A 72 -17.22 -18.19 -38.14
N ARG A 73 -18.36 -17.95 -38.78
CA ARG A 73 -19.61 -17.62 -38.08
C ARG A 73 -20.18 -18.90 -37.49
N THR A 74 -20.04 -19.08 -36.18
CA THR A 74 -20.92 -19.98 -35.43
C THR A 74 -22.35 -19.44 -35.49
N PRO A 75 -23.40 -20.30 -35.59
CA PRO A 75 -24.77 -19.84 -35.47
C PRO A 75 -25.02 -19.24 -34.08
N GLU A 76 -25.83 -18.19 -33.99
CA GLU A 76 -26.40 -17.72 -32.72
C GLU A 76 -27.36 -18.80 -32.19
N GLY A 77 -26.82 -19.72 -31.38
CA GLY A 77 -27.62 -20.56 -30.51
C GLY A 77 -28.27 -19.71 -29.41
N PRO A 78 -29.42 -20.14 -28.84
CA PRO A 78 -30.00 -19.46 -27.70
C PRO A 78 -28.97 -19.42 -26.56
N ASP A 79 -28.84 -18.25 -25.94
CA ASP A 79 -27.96 -18.00 -24.81
C ASP A 79 -28.17 -19.09 -23.74
N PRO A 80 -27.17 -19.93 -23.44
CA PRO A 80 -27.32 -20.95 -22.43
C PRO A 80 -27.42 -20.26 -21.08
N THR A 81 -28.67 -20.12 -20.60
CA THR A 81 -28.97 -19.83 -19.21
C THR A 81 -28.41 -20.97 -18.36
N PHE A 82 -27.12 -20.91 -18.04
CA PHE A 82 -26.52 -21.72 -17.02
C PHE A 82 -27.26 -21.39 -15.73
N PRO A 83 -28.01 -22.33 -15.11
CA PRO A 83 -28.52 -22.10 -13.78
C PRO A 83 -27.30 -21.86 -12.89
N VAL A 84 -27.23 -20.69 -12.27
CA VAL A 84 -26.21 -20.41 -11.26
C VAL A 84 -26.47 -21.39 -10.12
N SER A 85 -25.65 -22.43 -10.09
CA SER A 85 -25.71 -23.44 -9.04
C SER A 85 -25.12 -22.83 -7.78
N ASP A 86 -25.92 -22.75 -6.71
CA ASP A 86 -25.42 -22.37 -5.38
C ASP A 86 -24.50 -23.44 -4.78
N ASP A 87 -24.42 -24.63 -5.40
CA ASP A 87 -23.40 -25.65 -5.09
C ASP A 87 -22.03 -25.20 -5.66
N PRO A 88 -21.03 -24.91 -4.80
CA PRO A 88 -19.70 -24.50 -5.25
C PRO A 88 -18.87 -25.65 -5.86
N GLY A 89 -19.40 -26.88 -5.91
CA GLY A 89 -18.73 -28.05 -6.49
C GLY A 89 -17.72 -28.71 -5.57
N PHE A 90 -17.80 -28.46 -4.26
CA PHE A 90 -16.94 -29.03 -3.23
C PHE A 90 -17.77 -29.80 -2.20
N SER A 91 -17.25 -30.90 -1.68
CA SER A 91 -17.89 -31.57 -0.54
C SER A 91 -17.83 -30.69 0.72
N PRO A 92 -18.73 -30.88 1.71
CA PRO A 92 -18.65 -30.18 2.99
C PRO A 92 -17.29 -30.35 3.69
N GLU A 93 -16.68 -31.54 3.58
CA GLU A 93 -15.36 -31.83 4.13
C GLU A 93 -14.22 -31.10 3.37
N GLU A 94 -14.34 -30.96 2.05
CA GLU A 94 -13.39 -30.16 1.25
C GLU A 94 -13.51 -28.68 1.59
N TRP A 95 -14.74 -28.18 1.74
CA TRP A 95 -15.01 -26.80 2.15
C TRP A 95 -14.41 -26.49 3.53
N ASP A 96 -14.66 -27.34 4.54
CA ASP A 96 -14.10 -27.17 5.88
C ASP A 96 -12.56 -27.20 5.87
N ARG A 97 -11.96 -28.07 5.06
CA ARG A 97 -10.49 -28.10 4.87
C ARG A 97 -9.95 -26.82 4.24
N ILE A 98 -10.64 -26.25 3.25
CA ILE A 98 -10.26 -24.97 2.63
C ILE A 98 -10.41 -23.83 3.64
N GLN A 99 -11.52 -23.76 4.37
CA GLN A 99 -11.75 -22.75 5.42
C GLN A 99 -10.67 -22.80 6.50
N GLN A 100 -10.28 -24.01 6.93
CA GLN A 100 -9.23 -24.19 7.93
C GLN A 100 -7.83 -23.86 7.37
N ALA A 101 -7.56 -24.10 6.07
CA ALA A 101 -6.30 -23.74 5.43
C ALA A 101 -6.12 -22.22 5.24
N VAL A 102 -7.22 -21.48 5.02
CA VAL A 102 -7.22 -20.01 4.87
C VAL A 102 -7.35 -19.29 6.24
N ARG A 103 -7.49 -20.04 7.34
CA ARG A 103 -7.67 -19.48 8.68
C ARG A 103 -6.40 -18.82 9.24
N TRP A 104 -6.34 -17.50 9.14
CA TRP A 104 -5.35 -16.69 9.84
C TRP A 104 -5.66 -16.57 11.35
N ALA A 105 -4.61 -16.58 12.19
CA ALA A 105 -4.71 -16.39 13.63
C ALA A 105 -5.10 -14.93 13.98
N GLU A 106 -5.79 -14.75 15.11
CA GLU A 106 -6.23 -13.44 15.61
C GLU A 106 -5.75 -13.26 17.06
N PRO A 107 -5.43 -12.04 17.50
CA PRO A 107 -5.29 -11.71 18.92
C PRO A 107 -6.55 -12.10 19.71
N ASP A 108 -6.37 -12.62 20.91
CA ASP A 108 -7.41 -13.08 21.84
C ASP A 108 -7.88 -11.98 22.82
N HIS A 109 -7.40 -10.75 22.62
CA HIS A 109 -7.60 -9.60 23.50
C HIS A 109 -7.84 -8.32 22.69
N GLU A 110 -8.38 -7.30 23.36
CA GLU A 110 -8.72 -6.03 22.75
C GLU A 110 -7.47 -5.18 22.44
N ILE A 111 -7.36 -4.73 21.19
CA ILE A 111 -6.26 -3.90 20.71
C ILE A 111 -6.54 -2.45 21.13
N SER A 112 -5.98 -2.04 22.27
CA SER A 112 -6.19 -0.72 22.87
C SER A 112 -5.02 0.25 22.71
N ASN A 113 -3.83 -0.22 22.30
CA ASN A 113 -2.63 0.60 22.21
C ASN A 113 -1.67 0.12 21.09
N ALA A 114 -1.19 1.04 20.26
CA ALA A 114 -0.20 0.76 19.23
C ALA A 114 1.18 0.35 19.80
N SER A 115 1.47 0.60 21.09
CA SER A 115 2.76 0.23 21.70
C SER A 115 2.97 -1.27 21.86
N VAL A 116 1.90 -2.07 22.02
CA VAL A 116 1.97 -3.53 22.14
C VAL A 116 2.02 -4.25 20.78
N CYS A 117 1.86 -3.50 19.68
CA CYS A 117 1.91 -4.03 18.32
C CYS A 117 3.34 -4.40 17.93
N THR A 118 3.47 -5.41 17.07
CA THR A 118 4.79 -5.90 16.63
C THR A 118 5.58 -4.79 15.91
N SER A 119 6.80 -4.55 16.39
CA SER A 119 7.75 -3.57 15.85
C SER A 119 8.77 -4.29 14.97
N ALA A 120 8.82 -3.91 13.69
CA ALA A 120 9.84 -4.40 12.77
C ALA A 120 11.28 -4.04 13.22
N ALA A 121 11.46 -2.93 13.94
CA ALA A 121 12.77 -2.44 14.39
C ALA A 121 13.29 -3.17 15.65
N HIS A 122 12.41 -3.73 16.47
CA HIS A 122 12.79 -4.49 17.67
C HIS A 122 12.77 -6.01 17.47
N SER A 123 11.96 -6.48 16.50
CA SER A 123 11.93 -7.89 16.09
C SER A 123 13.25 -8.27 15.40
N THR A 124 13.60 -9.56 15.46
CA THR A 124 14.83 -10.07 14.84
C THR A 124 14.63 -11.46 14.28
N PHE A 125 15.55 -11.93 13.43
CA PHE A 125 15.61 -13.32 13.00
C PHE A 125 17.02 -13.88 13.14
N ILE A 126 17.12 -15.17 13.44
CA ILE A 126 18.37 -15.90 13.67
C ILE A 126 18.39 -17.09 12.72
N ILE A 127 19.48 -17.29 11.98
CA ILE A 127 19.65 -18.48 11.12
C ILE A 127 19.98 -19.67 12.01
N ASN A 128 19.16 -20.72 11.94
CA ASN A 128 19.33 -21.93 12.74
C ASN A 128 20.47 -22.77 12.14
N ASN A 129 21.38 -23.27 13.00
CA ASN A 129 22.50 -24.15 12.59
C ASN A 129 23.34 -23.59 11.42
N PHE A 130 23.70 -22.30 11.50
CA PHE A 130 24.42 -21.60 10.42
C PHE A 130 25.67 -22.36 9.94
N LYS A 131 25.74 -22.55 8.62
CA LYS A 131 26.89 -23.08 7.88
C LYS A 131 27.49 -21.98 7.00
N GLU A 132 28.80 -22.01 6.79
CA GLU A 132 29.46 -21.14 5.80
C GLU A 132 29.10 -21.49 4.34
N LYS A 133 28.68 -22.74 4.10
CA LYS A 133 28.33 -23.29 2.79
C LYS A 133 27.09 -24.17 2.90
N TYR A 134 26.21 -24.04 1.93
CA TYR A 134 25.03 -24.86 1.72
C TYR A 134 25.05 -25.42 0.30
N THR A 135 24.32 -26.51 0.09
CA THR A 135 24.10 -27.13 -1.21
C THR A 135 22.86 -26.56 -1.91
N VAL A 136 22.74 -26.76 -3.21
CA VAL A 136 21.53 -26.39 -3.97
C VAL A 136 20.41 -27.36 -3.59
N GLU A 137 19.17 -26.85 -3.55
CA GLU A 137 17.97 -27.49 -2.98
C GLU A 137 18.00 -27.69 -1.46
N GLU A 138 19.08 -27.31 -0.76
CA GLU A 138 19.15 -27.37 0.71
C GLU A 138 18.21 -26.33 1.34
N GLU A 139 17.65 -26.70 2.49
CA GLU A 139 16.78 -25.83 3.28
C GLU A 139 17.56 -25.13 4.39
N VAL A 140 17.39 -23.82 4.47
CA VAL A 140 17.85 -23.00 5.59
C VAL A 140 16.65 -22.63 6.43
N LEU A 141 16.70 -22.90 7.73
CA LEU A 141 15.68 -22.48 8.69
C LEU A 141 16.17 -21.24 9.43
N ALA A 142 15.29 -20.29 9.68
CA ALA A 142 15.54 -19.17 10.58
C ALA A 142 14.39 -18.99 11.58
N THR A 143 14.73 -18.71 12.83
CA THR A 143 13.76 -18.39 13.89
C THR A 143 13.57 -16.88 13.95
N ILE A 144 12.35 -16.40 13.74
CA ILE A 144 11.95 -15.01 13.92
C ILE A 144 11.42 -14.85 15.35
N ILE A 145 11.85 -13.80 16.04
CA ILE A 145 11.38 -13.42 17.37
C ILE A 145 10.69 -12.07 17.23
N ALA A 146 9.36 -12.08 17.29
CA ALA A 146 8.56 -10.87 17.22
C ALA A 146 8.60 -10.13 18.57
N LYS A 147 8.76 -8.81 18.52
CA LYS A 147 8.77 -7.94 19.70
C LYS A 147 7.92 -6.70 19.46
N ASP A 148 7.35 -6.14 20.51
CA ASP A 148 6.54 -4.92 20.44
C ASP A 148 7.39 -3.62 20.40
N PHE A 149 6.73 -2.46 20.36
CA PHE A 149 7.41 -1.16 20.40
C PHE A 149 8.04 -0.82 21.77
N THR A 150 7.84 -1.63 22.81
CA THR A 150 8.60 -1.55 24.08
C THR A 150 9.85 -2.43 24.07
N GLY A 151 9.98 -3.32 23.08
CA GLY A 151 11.05 -4.32 23.00
C GLY A 151 10.72 -5.60 23.77
N THR A 152 9.47 -5.78 24.21
CA THR A 152 8.99 -6.98 24.89
C THR A 152 8.66 -8.06 23.86
N PRO A 153 9.09 -9.33 24.05
CA PRO A 153 8.68 -10.43 23.19
C PRO A 153 7.15 -10.61 23.14
N LYS A 154 6.62 -10.82 21.94
CA LYS A 154 5.21 -11.16 21.73
C LYS A 154 4.89 -12.51 22.39
N ARG A 155 3.62 -12.74 22.73
CA ARG A 155 3.12 -13.99 23.33
C ARG A 155 2.10 -14.73 22.48
N TYR A 156 1.80 -14.18 21.30
CA TYR A 156 0.81 -14.66 20.34
C TYR A 156 1.33 -14.46 18.92
N GLY A 157 0.71 -15.15 17.97
CA GLY A 157 1.06 -15.12 16.55
C GLY A 157 0.20 -14.15 15.72
N GLY A 158 0.07 -14.45 14.43
CA GLY A 158 -0.77 -13.73 13.48
C GLY A 158 -0.11 -12.55 12.76
N ASP A 159 1.17 -12.25 13.01
CA ASP A 159 1.92 -11.25 12.22
C ASP A 159 2.12 -11.75 10.79
N PHE A 160 1.92 -10.88 9.80
CA PHE A 160 2.23 -11.19 8.41
C PHE A 160 3.70 -10.86 8.11
N PHE A 161 4.58 -11.83 8.34
CA PHE A 161 5.98 -11.78 7.92
C PHE A 161 6.16 -12.29 6.48
N GLN A 162 6.91 -11.55 5.68
CA GLN A 162 7.42 -11.98 4.38
C GLN A 162 8.89 -12.34 4.49
N ALA A 163 9.23 -13.60 4.22
CA ALA A 163 10.59 -14.10 4.13
C ALA A 163 11.02 -14.27 2.67
N LYS A 164 12.25 -13.89 2.31
CA LYS A 164 12.84 -14.23 1.00
C LYS A 164 14.34 -14.52 1.05
N ALA A 165 14.78 -15.44 0.19
CA ALA A 165 16.18 -15.63 -0.18
C ALA A 165 16.43 -14.94 -1.54
N TYR A 166 17.54 -14.22 -1.70
CA TYR A 166 17.83 -13.47 -2.93
C TYR A 166 19.33 -13.38 -3.22
N SER A 167 19.67 -13.09 -4.48
CA SER A 167 21.05 -12.88 -4.93
C SER A 167 21.17 -11.65 -5.83
N ASP A 168 21.84 -10.60 -5.34
CA ASP A 168 22.06 -9.36 -6.09
C ASP A 168 22.86 -9.57 -7.39
N LYS A 169 23.70 -10.62 -7.42
CA LYS A 169 24.53 -10.99 -8.57
C LYS A 169 23.72 -11.68 -9.66
N LEU A 170 22.83 -12.60 -9.28
CA LEU A 170 22.03 -13.39 -10.23
C LEU A 170 20.69 -12.74 -10.58
N LYS A 171 20.29 -11.67 -9.87
CA LYS A 171 18.95 -11.05 -9.95
C LYS A 171 17.81 -12.04 -9.70
N ALA A 172 18.08 -13.09 -8.92
CA ALA A 172 17.14 -14.13 -8.53
C ALA A 172 16.64 -13.93 -7.10
N SER A 173 15.40 -14.33 -6.84
CA SER A 173 14.82 -14.40 -5.49
C SER A 173 13.74 -15.49 -5.41
N VAL A 174 13.61 -16.11 -4.24
CA VAL A 174 12.53 -17.05 -3.91
C VAL A 174 11.96 -16.65 -2.55
N PHE A 175 10.64 -16.79 -2.37
CA PHE A 175 10.00 -16.60 -1.07
C PHE A 175 10.29 -17.80 -0.16
N GLY A 176 10.50 -17.52 1.13
CA GLY A 176 10.51 -18.54 2.15
C GLY A 176 9.11 -18.74 2.72
N GLU A 177 8.78 -19.98 3.11
CA GLU A 177 7.57 -20.27 3.87
C GLU A 177 7.74 -19.76 5.31
N VAL A 178 6.68 -19.21 5.91
CA VAL A 178 6.69 -18.73 7.30
C VAL A 178 5.64 -19.48 8.10
N LEU A 179 6.10 -20.29 9.05
CA LEU A 179 5.28 -21.00 10.02
C LEU A 179 5.14 -20.18 11.32
N ASP A 180 3.91 -19.88 11.72
CA ASP A 180 3.57 -19.23 12.98
C ASP A 180 3.41 -20.24 14.13
N HIS A 181 4.26 -20.14 15.16
CA HIS A 181 4.20 -21.00 16.36
C HIS A 181 3.18 -20.51 17.40
N ARG A 182 2.46 -19.42 17.10
CA ARG A 182 1.38 -18.82 17.90
C ARG A 182 1.78 -18.36 19.29
N ASN A 183 3.07 -18.12 19.50
CA ASN A 183 3.66 -17.77 20.79
C ASN A 183 4.58 -16.52 20.70
N GLY A 184 4.53 -15.77 19.60
CA GLY A 184 5.44 -14.66 19.30
C GLY A 184 6.73 -15.04 18.58
N THR A 185 6.91 -16.33 18.25
CA THR A 185 8.01 -16.81 17.41
C THR A 185 7.49 -17.46 16.14
N TYR A 186 8.29 -17.41 15.08
CA TYR A 186 7.96 -17.97 13.76
C TYR A 186 9.19 -18.69 13.20
N THR A 187 8.99 -19.67 12.31
CA THR A 187 10.07 -20.25 11.52
C THR A 187 9.93 -19.86 10.06
N ALA A 188 10.96 -19.22 9.51
CA ALA A 188 11.10 -19.01 8.08
C ALA A 188 11.94 -20.15 7.47
N GLN A 189 11.41 -20.84 6.47
CA GLN A 189 12.06 -21.92 5.73
C GLN A 189 12.42 -21.43 4.33
N PHE A 190 13.69 -21.47 3.97
CA PHE A 190 14.21 -21.02 2.69
C PHE A 190 14.83 -22.20 1.94
N LYS A 191 14.21 -22.63 0.83
CA LYS A 191 14.82 -23.59 -0.07
C LYS A 191 15.76 -22.87 -1.05
N LEU A 192 17.01 -23.30 -1.17
CA LEU A 192 18.05 -22.60 -1.94
C LEU A 192 18.13 -23.09 -3.41
N PRO A 193 17.56 -22.39 -4.41
CA PRO A 193 17.35 -22.98 -5.74
C PRO A 193 18.53 -22.82 -6.71
N TRP A 194 19.63 -22.19 -6.28
CA TRP A 194 20.78 -21.88 -7.14
C TRP A 194 22.10 -21.87 -6.37
N ALA A 195 23.21 -22.11 -7.09
CA ALA A 195 24.55 -22.00 -6.54
C ALA A 195 25.04 -20.54 -6.52
N GLY A 196 25.79 -20.18 -5.49
CA GLY A 196 26.44 -18.86 -5.34
C GLY A 196 25.98 -18.07 -4.11
N PRO A 197 26.35 -16.79 -3.99
CA PRO A 197 26.00 -15.98 -2.83
C PRO A 197 24.49 -15.77 -2.70
N VAL A 198 23.97 -16.09 -1.51
CA VAL A 198 22.56 -15.87 -1.11
C VAL A 198 22.54 -14.93 0.08
N LYS A 199 21.56 -14.02 0.09
CA LYS A 199 21.17 -13.21 1.23
C LYS A 199 19.76 -13.59 1.65
N LEU A 200 19.51 -13.63 2.95
CA LEU A 200 18.17 -13.81 3.52
C LEU A 200 17.63 -12.45 3.97
N ALA A 201 16.34 -12.23 3.82
CA ALA A 201 15.64 -11.09 4.37
C ALA A 201 14.27 -11.51 4.90
N VAL A 202 13.93 -11.01 6.09
CA VAL A 202 12.59 -11.08 6.67
C VAL A 202 12.06 -9.65 6.80
N ARG A 203 10.80 -9.44 6.47
CA ARG A 203 10.09 -8.17 6.63
C ARG A 203 8.77 -8.42 7.34
N LEU A 204 8.46 -7.61 8.35
CA LEU A 204 7.07 -7.47 8.80
C LEU A 204 6.34 -6.68 7.71
N ILE A 205 5.19 -7.19 7.25
CA ILE A 205 4.29 -6.49 6.32
C ILE A 205 3.14 -5.85 7.10
N HIS A 206 2.53 -6.63 8.01
CA HIS A 206 1.53 -6.15 8.95
C HIS A 206 1.71 -6.88 10.29
N SER A 207 1.55 -6.15 11.39
CA SER A 207 1.42 -6.75 12.73
C SER A 207 0.13 -7.57 12.85
N SER A 208 0.10 -8.51 13.79
CA SER A 208 -1.10 -9.30 14.12
C SER A 208 -2.33 -8.43 14.41
N GLU A 209 -2.11 -7.23 14.97
CA GLU A 209 -3.13 -6.23 15.25
C GLU A 209 -3.67 -5.56 13.99
N ALA A 210 -2.78 -5.18 13.07
CA ALA A 210 -3.17 -4.66 11.76
C ALA A 210 -3.89 -5.72 10.91
N VAL A 211 -3.46 -6.99 10.97
CA VAL A 211 -4.14 -8.09 10.27
C VAL A 211 -5.54 -8.35 10.86
N HIS A 212 -5.67 -8.35 12.20
CA HIS A 212 -6.98 -8.42 12.86
C HIS A 212 -7.90 -7.32 12.38
N PHE A 213 -7.42 -6.07 12.38
CA PHE A 213 -8.21 -4.94 11.92
C PHE A 213 -8.56 -5.03 10.42
N LEU A 214 -7.63 -5.42 9.54
CA LEU A 214 -7.93 -5.65 8.11
C LEU A 214 -9.02 -6.72 7.90
N LYS A 215 -8.99 -7.79 8.69
CA LYS A 215 -9.96 -8.89 8.64
C LYS A 215 -11.32 -8.48 9.20
N GLN A 216 -11.36 -7.73 10.31
CA GLN A 216 -12.58 -7.12 10.84
C GLN A 216 -13.16 -6.12 9.85
N GLY A 217 -12.31 -5.25 9.30
CA GLY A 217 -12.70 -4.25 8.30
C GLY A 217 -13.33 -4.91 7.07
N ARG A 218 -12.75 -5.99 6.54
CA ARG A 218 -13.37 -6.75 5.44
C ARG A 218 -14.76 -7.30 5.77
N ARG A 219 -15.06 -7.61 7.04
CA ARG A 219 -16.37 -8.12 7.48
C ARG A 219 -17.37 -7.00 7.73
N THR A 220 -16.96 -5.95 8.44
CA THR A 220 -17.80 -4.81 8.87
C THR A 220 -18.04 -3.82 7.73
N TYR A 221 -17.07 -3.67 6.82
CA TYR A 221 -16.96 -2.56 5.88
C TYR A 221 -17.09 -2.95 4.41
N ASN A 222 -17.94 -3.95 4.10
CA ASN A 222 -18.39 -4.29 2.74
C ASN A 222 -19.06 -3.10 1.98
N ASN A 223 -19.20 -1.93 2.62
CA ASN A 223 -19.83 -0.72 2.12
C ASN A 223 -18.84 0.41 1.78
N HIS A 224 -17.52 0.22 1.99
CA HIS A 224 -16.53 1.30 1.86
C HIS A 224 -16.09 1.60 0.43
N PHE A 225 -16.15 0.63 -0.48
CA PHE A 225 -15.92 0.91 -1.89
C PHE A 225 -17.25 1.19 -2.58
N PHE A 226 -17.33 2.36 -3.20
CA PHE A 226 -18.42 2.71 -4.10
C PHE A 226 -17.89 2.90 -5.52
N PHE A 227 -18.80 2.93 -6.48
CA PHE A 227 -18.51 3.16 -7.89
C PHE A 227 -19.26 4.39 -8.36
N TRP A 228 -18.67 5.15 -9.27
CA TRP A 228 -19.37 6.20 -9.99
C TRP A 228 -20.06 5.62 -11.19
N ASN A 229 -21.28 6.07 -11.47
CA ASN A 229 -22.06 5.62 -12.61
C ASN A 229 -22.63 6.84 -13.32
N TYR A 230 -22.48 6.85 -14.65
CA TYR A 230 -22.66 8.00 -15.50
C TYR A 230 -23.93 7.82 -16.33
N PHE A 231 -24.75 8.86 -16.35
CA PHE A 231 -26.03 8.90 -17.04
C PHE A 231 -25.99 10.04 -18.04
N LEU A 232 -26.38 9.78 -19.29
CA LEU A 232 -26.38 10.76 -20.36
C LEU A 232 -27.74 10.74 -21.08
N GLY A 233 -28.43 11.87 -21.07
CA GLY A 233 -29.74 11.99 -21.71
C GLY A 233 -30.29 13.41 -21.72
N THR A 234 -31.51 13.58 -22.24
CA THR A 234 -32.18 14.89 -22.30
C THR A 234 -32.98 15.17 -21.03
N SER A 235 -32.65 16.24 -20.32
CA SER A 235 -33.40 16.67 -19.14
C SER A 235 -34.56 17.58 -19.53
N GLN A 236 -35.80 17.13 -19.29
CA GLN A 236 -37.00 17.97 -19.44
C GLN A 236 -37.00 19.18 -18.49
N GLN A 237 -36.37 19.05 -17.32
CA GLN A 237 -36.22 20.15 -16.36
C GLN A 237 -35.26 21.24 -16.87
N HIS A 238 -34.32 20.89 -17.75
CA HIS A 238 -33.41 21.84 -18.42
C HIS A 238 -33.83 22.11 -19.88
N GLY A 239 -35.14 22.13 -20.16
CA GLY A 239 -35.67 22.51 -21.47
C GLY A 239 -35.32 21.56 -22.62
N GLY A 240 -35.03 20.28 -22.31
CA GLY A 240 -34.62 19.27 -23.29
C GLY A 240 -33.11 19.24 -23.58
N ALA A 241 -32.29 20.02 -22.86
CA ALA A 241 -30.85 19.98 -22.99
C ALA A 241 -30.27 18.60 -22.66
N GLN A 242 -29.21 18.20 -23.36
CA GLN A 242 -28.38 17.06 -22.98
C GLN A 242 -27.67 17.37 -21.66
N VAL A 243 -27.73 16.43 -20.72
CA VAL A 243 -27.07 16.52 -19.41
C VAL A 243 -26.33 15.23 -19.11
N GLU A 244 -25.20 15.35 -18.43
CA GLU A 244 -24.54 14.23 -17.77
C GLU A 244 -24.84 14.31 -16.26
N GLU A 245 -25.28 13.21 -15.68
CA GLU A 245 -25.50 13.08 -14.24
C GLU A 245 -24.68 11.91 -13.69
N VAL A 246 -23.89 12.16 -12.65
CA VAL A 246 -23.04 11.15 -12.01
C VAL A 246 -23.59 10.82 -10.62
N VAL A 247 -23.73 9.54 -10.31
CA VAL A 247 -24.29 9.06 -9.04
C VAL A 247 -23.47 7.94 -8.43
N GLU A 248 -23.55 7.82 -7.10
CA GLU A 248 -22.95 6.72 -6.34
C GLU A 248 -23.72 5.41 -6.55
N CYS A 249 -22.96 4.32 -6.73
CA CYS A 249 -23.45 2.96 -6.85
C CYS A 249 -22.63 1.99 -6.00
N LYS A 250 -23.25 0.89 -5.57
CA LYS A 250 -22.60 -0.22 -4.86
C LYS A 250 -23.15 -1.55 -5.33
N VAL A 251 -22.35 -2.60 -5.18
CA VAL A 251 -22.83 -3.97 -5.34
C VAL A 251 -23.74 -4.31 -4.15
N LYS A 252 -24.91 -4.88 -4.43
CA LYS A 252 -25.95 -5.26 -3.47
C LYS A 252 -25.56 -6.59 -2.82
N TRP A 253 -24.98 -6.51 -1.62
CA TRP A 253 -24.61 -7.68 -0.82
C TRP A 253 -25.60 -7.88 0.34
N PRO A 254 -25.75 -9.11 0.88
CA PRO A 254 -26.47 -9.33 2.13
C PRO A 254 -25.93 -8.42 3.25
N GLY A 255 -26.81 -7.62 3.86
CA GLY A 255 -26.43 -6.63 4.89
C GLY A 255 -25.86 -5.30 4.37
N VAL A 256 -25.60 -5.16 3.07
CA VAL A 256 -25.15 -3.89 2.45
C VAL A 256 -26.23 -3.36 1.52
N VAL A 257 -26.97 -2.36 2.00
CA VAL A 257 -27.96 -1.63 1.22
C VAL A 257 -27.49 -0.18 1.07
N LEU A 258 -27.55 0.35 -0.15
CA LEU A 258 -27.25 1.76 -0.41
C LEU A 258 -28.26 2.62 0.35
N SER A 259 -27.76 3.69 0.98
CA SER A 259 -28.55 4.56 1.85
C SER A 259 -29.81 5.06 1.14
N SER A 260 -30.88 5.27 1.91
CA SER A 260 -32.19 5.63 1.36
C SER A 260 -32.14 7.02 0.71
N SER A 261 -32.02 7.04 -0.62
CA SER A 261 -32.16 8.25 -1.43
C SER A 261 -33.63 8.71 -1.47
N PRO A 262 -33.95 9.99 -1.17
CA PRO A 262 -35.31 10.53 -1.32
C PRO A 262 -35.87 10.42 -2.74
N ARG A 263 -34.99 10.31 -3.75
CA ARG A 263 -35.34 10.18 -5.18
C ARG A 263 -35.55 8.73 -5.62
N GLY A 264 -35.40 7.76 -4.72
CA GLY A 264 -35.38 6.33 -5.04
C GLY A 264 -34.02 5.86 -5.56
N ARG A 265 -34.00 4.61 -6.04
CA ARG A 265 -32.79 3.88 -6.46
C ARG A 265 -33.02 3.21 -7.81
N CYS A 266 -31.93 3.02 -8.54
CA CYS A 266 -31.89 2.16 -9.72
C CYS A 266 -31.21 0.84 -9.34
N GLU A 267 -31.72 -0.29 -9.83
CA GLU A 267 -31.06 -1.60 -9.71
C GLU A 267 -30.72 -2.16 -11.08
N TYR A 268 -29.53 -2.72 -11.22
CA TYR A 268 -29.04 -3.34 -12.46
C TYR A 268 -28.49 -4.72 -12.15
N HIS A 269 -29.15 -5.75 -12.65
CA HIS A 269 -28.63 -7.11 -12.58
C HIS A 269 -27.66 -7.35 -13.74
N ASP A 270 -26.48 -7.87 -13.44
CA ASP A 270 -25.51 -8.36 -14.42
C ASP A 270 -25.60 -9.88 -14.48
N ALA A 271 -26.17 -10.40 -15.57
CA ALA A 271 -26.37 -11.83 -15.76
C ALA A 271 -25.06 -12.61 -15.93
N HIS A 272 -23.95 -11.96 -16.33
CA HIS A 272 -22.66 -12.64 -16.50
C HIS A 272 -21.97 -12.89 -15.15
N THR A 273 -22.03 -11.92 -14.23
CA THR A 273 -21.42 -12.04 -12.90
C THR A 273 -22.40 -12.50 -11.81
N GLY A 274 -23.70 -12.53 -12.10
CA GLY A 274 -24.77 -12.73 -11.12
C GLY A 274 -24.96 -11.54 -10.15
N LEU A 275 -24.09 -10.52 -10.20
CA LEU A 275 -24.09 -9.42 -9.27
C LEU A 275 -25.21 -8.42 -9.59
N THR A 276 -25.84 -7.90 -8.53
CA THR A 276 -26.81 -6.81 -8.66
C THR A 276 -26.20 -5.52 -8.16
N TRP A 277 -26.26 -4.48 -8.97
CA TRP A 277 -25.78 -3.14 -8.65
C TRP A 277 -26.94 -2.27 -8.21
N GLN A 278 -26.78 -1.53 -7.11
CA GLN A 278 -27.75 -0.58 -6.61
C GLN A 278 -27.15 0.82 -6.67
N CYS A 279 -27.90 1.79 -7.21
CA CYS A 279 -27.46 3.16 -7.46
C CYS A 279 -28.47 4.17 -6.93
N HIS A 280 -28.01 5.37 -6.57
CA HIS A 280 -28.94 6.50 -6.37
C HIS A 280 -29.63 6.82 -7.71
N LYS A 281 -30.92 7.17 -7.69
CA LYS A 281 -31.58 7.65 -8.91
C LYS A 281 -30.99 9.02 -9.33
N PRO A 282 -30.65 9.23 -10.62
CA PRO A 282 -30.29 10.54 -11.14
C PRO A 282 -31.28 11.66 -10.76
N PRO A 283 -30.84 12.91 -10.58
CA PRO A 283 -31.73 14.05 -10.30
C PRO A 283 -32.80 14.27 -11.38
N THR A 284 -32.42 14.27 -12.67
CA THR A 284 -33.31 14.63 -13.77
C THR A 284 -33.42 13.55 -14.85
N LEU A 285 -32.44 12.65 -14.95
CA LEU A 285 -32.45 11.50 -15.85
C LEU A 285 -33.17 10.27 -15.27
N THR A 286 -33.37 9.26 -16.11
CA THR A 286 -33.96 7.97 -15.77
C THR A 286 -32.87 6.93 -15.47
N CYS A 287 -33.27 5.78 -14.90
CA CYS A 287 -32.36 4.65 -14.74
C CYS A 287 -31.94 4.00 -16.08
N GLN A 288 -32.60 4.31 -17.20
CA GLN A 288 -32.28 3.73 -18.50
C GLN A 288 -31.17 4.51 -19.22
N ASP A 289 -30.93 5.77 -18.85
CA ASP A 289 -29.94 6.66 -19.45
C ASP A 289 -28.48 6.33 -19.02
N ARG A 290 -28.26 5.17 -18.39
CA ARG A 290 -26.97 4.70 -17.88
C ARG A 290 -26.03 4.33 -19.02
N VAL A 291 -24.87 5.01 -19.11
CA VAL A 291 -23.88 4.74 -20.17
C VAL A 291 -22.71 3.88 -19.71
N PHE A 292 -22.02 4.23 -18.63
CA PHE A 292 -20.86 3.49 -18.11
C PHE A 292 -20.64 3.76 -16.62
N HIS A 293 -19.75 2.98 -16.00
CA HIS A 293 -19.32 3.16 -14.62
C HIS A 293 -17.79 3.29 -14.52
N SER A 294 -17.31 3.82 -13.42
CA SER A 294 -15.88 3.83 -13.06
C SER A 294 -15.70 3.44 -11.60
N GLY A 295 -14.47 3.04 -11.24
CA GLY A 295 -14.09 2.88 -9.84
C GLY A 295 -14.29 4.20 -9.09
N GLY A 296 -14.93 4.14 -7.92
CA GLY A 296 -15.02 5.26 -6.98
C GLY A 296 -13.89 5.20 -5.96
N VAL A 297 -14.17 5.63 -4.73
CA VAL A 297 -13.15 5.81 -3.68
C VAL A 297 -13.46 4.89 -2.50
N PHE A 298 -12.43 4.43 -1.80
CA PHE A 298 -12.58 3.81 -0.49
C PHE A 298 -12.89 4.88 0.57
N THR A 299 -14.05 4.83 1.19
CA THR A 299 -14.33 5.69 2.36
C THR A 299 -13.49 5.20 3.55
N LYS A 300 -12.52 6.03 3.96
CA LYS A 300 -11.61 5.70 5.07
C LYS A 300 -12.29 5.96 6.42
N HIS A 301 -13.11 5.01 6.88
CA HIS A 301 -13.61 5.03 8.26
C HIS A 301 -12.61 4.28 9.17
N LEU A 302 -11.42 4.84 9.34
CA LEU A 302 -10.44 4.36 10.32
C LEU A 302 -10.53 5.21 11.59
N THR A 303 -10.46 4.58 12.77
CA THR A 303 -10.17 5.30 14.01
C THR A 303 -8.71 5.74 14.06
N ALA A 304 -8.39 6.74 14.88
CA ALA A 304 -7.01 7.23 15.01
C ALA A 304 -6.02 6.14 15.47
N LEU A 305 -6.49 5.10 16.18
CA LEU A 305 -5.66 3.94 16.50
C LEU A 305 -5.40 3.09 15.25
N GLU A 306 -6.43 2.78 14.47
CA GLU A 306 -6.32 1.97 13.24
C GLU A 306 -5.43 2.63 12.18
N GLU A 307 -5.46 3.96 12.05
CA GLU A 307 -4.53 4.68 11.20
C GLU A 307 -3.07 4.43 11.61
N VAL A 308 -2.78 4.45 12.91
CA VAL A 308 -1.44 4.17 13.46
C VAL A 308 -1.07 2.69 13.33
N LEU A 309 -2.03 1.76 13.38
CA LEU A 309 -1.78 0.33 13.15
C LEU A 309 -1.44 0.03 11.68
N MET A 310 -2.03 0.77 10.74
CA MET A 310 -1.86 0.56 9.30
C MET A 310 -0.61 1.23 8.70
N ASP A 311 0.00 2.18 9.41
CA ASP A 311 1.18 2.95 8.98
C ASP A 311 2.52 2.40 9.54
N ARG A 312 2.48 1.32 10.33
CA ARG A 312 3.61 0.77 11.11
C ARG A 312 4.01 -0.66 10.76
#